data_AF-A0A1H8QYY5-F1
#
_entry.id   AF-A0A1H8QYY5-F1
#
_cell.length_a   1.000
_cell.length_b   1.000
_cell.length_c   1.000
_cell.angle_alpha   90.00
_cell.angle_beta   90.00
_cell.angle_gamma   90.00
#
_symmetry.space_group_name_H-M   'P 1'
#
loop_
_entity.id
_entity.type
_entity.pdbx_description
1 polymer ?
#
loop_
_entity_poly.entity_id
_entity_poly.type
_entity_poly.pdbx_seq_one_letter_code
_entity_poly.pdbx_strand_id
1 'polypeptide(L)' 'MDDDRVEYTVEYQDTNGILYFENVKASNLSEAKVQIRQRLPDVFIRAVTIVPNQNEDEQ' A
#
# COMPACT_ATOMS: atom_id res chain seq x y z
N MET A 1 7.16 -21.06 -3.64
CA MET A 1 6.05 -20.54 -4.48
C MET A 1 5.93 -19.08 -4.11
N ASP A 2 6.82 -18.23 -4.62
CA ASP A 2 7.05 -16.94 -3.93
C ASP A 2 7.55 -15.89 -4.94
N ASP A 3 6.63 -15.17 -5.58
CA ASP A 3 6.55 -13.70 -5.53
C ASP A 3 5.28 -13.20 -6.27
N ASP A 4 4.10 -13.73 -5.96
CA ASP A 4 2.82 -13.16 -6.47
C ASP A 4 2.44 -11.85 -5.75
N ARG A 5 3.38 -11.23 -5.03
CA ARG A 5 3.14 -10.02 -4.26
C ARG A 5 3.49 -8.84 -5.15
N VAL A 6 2.49 -8.00 -5.41
CA VAL A 6 2.68 -6.75 -6.14
C VAL A 6 2.86 -5.59 -5.15
N GLU A 7 3.50 -4.53 -5.60
CA GLU A 7 3.63 -3.31 -4.81
C GLU A 7 2.35 -2.48 -4.89
N TYR A 8 1.94 -1.94 -3.74
CA TYR A 8 0.82 -1.03 -3.60
C TYR A 8 1.25 0.22 -2.87
N THR A 9 0.78 1.38 -3.31
CA THR A 9 0.83 2.61 -2.51
C THR A 9 -0.48 2.75 -1.74
N VAL A 10 -0.40 2.85 -0.42
CA VAL A 10 -1.54 3.12 0.46
C VAL A 10 -1.50 4.58 0.91
N GLU A 11 -2.57 5.32 0.62
CA GLU A 11 -2.81 6.66 1.16
C GLU A 11 -3.66 6.54 2.42
N TYR A 12 -3.18 7.10 3.53
CA TYR A 12 -3.91 7.12 4.79
C TYR A 12 -3.77 8.45 5.52
N GLN A 13 -4.75 8.75 6.37
CA GLN A 13 -4.83 9.97 7.15
C GLN A 13 -4.79 9.64 8.65
N ASP A 14 -3.98 10.35 9.42
CA ASP A 14 -3.99 10.23 10.89
C ASP A 14 -5.16 10.99 11.52
N THR A 15 -5.29 10.88 12.85
CA THR A 15 -6.33 11.56 13.62
C THR A 15 -6.18 13.09 13.64
N ASN A 16 -5.00 13.62 13.30
CA ASN A 16 -4.74 15.05 13.19
C ASN A 16 -5.05 15.59 11.78
N GLY A 17 -5.48 14.73 10.86
CA GLY A 17 -5.79 15.07 9.49
C GLY A 17 -4.58 15.10 8.55
N ILE A 18 -3.39 14.65 8.99
CA ILE A 18 -2.18 14.61 8.17
C ILE A 18 -2.22 13.40 7.25
N LEU A 19 -1.87 13.63 5.98
CA LEU A 19 -1.86 12.61 4.94
C LEU A 19 -0.48 11.97 4.80
N TYR A 20 -0.48 10.64 4.66
CA TYR A 20 0.70 9.81 4.48
C TYR A 20 0.51 8.86 3.30
N PHE A 21 1.63 8.47 2.71
CA PHE A 21 1.71 7.52 1.61
C PHE A 21 2.76 6.48 1.95
N GLU A 22 2.41 5.20 1.81
CA GLU A 22 3.32 4.11 2.13
C GLU A 22 3.22 3.00 1.10
N ASN A 23 4.37 2.56 0.60
CA ASN A 23 4.44 1.41 -0.30
C ASN A 23 4.52 0.11 0.50
N VAL A 24 3.69 -0.86 0.12
CA VAL A 24 3.65 -2.19 0.73
C VAL A 24 3.58 -3.26 -0.36
N LYS A 25 4.31 -4.37 -0.16
CA LYS A 25 4.13 -5.58 -0.96
C LYS A 25 2.99 -6.41 -0.38
N ALA A 26 2.02 -6.76 -1.21
CA ALA A 26 0.86 -7.56 -0.81
C ALA A 26 0.37 -8.42 -1.98
N SER A 27 -0.37 -9.49 -1.70
CA SER A 27 -1.00 -10.33 -2.71
C SER A 27 -2.29 -9.72 -3.26
N ASN A 28 -2.91 -8.77 -2.55
CA ASN A 28 -4.10 -8.05 -3.00
C ASN A 28 -4.32 -6.72 -2.23
N LEU A 29 -5.27 -5.91 -2.71
CA LEU A 29 -5.68 -4.64 -2.10
C LEU A 29 -6.12 -4.77 -0.63
N SER A 30 -6.77 -5.88 -0.26
CA SER A 30 -7.27 -6.07 1.11
C SER A 30 -6.13 -6.30 2.09
N GLU A 31 -5.14 -7.11 1.69
CA GLU A 31 -3.95 -7.35 2.50
C GLU A 31 -3.12 -6.06 2.67
N ALA A 32 -2.96 -5.26 1.62
CA ALA A 32 -2.27 -3.96 1.71
C ALA A 32 -2.90 -3.05 2.78
N LYS A 33 -4.25 -3.00 2.85
CA LYS A 33 -4.97 -2.25 3.90
C LYS A 33 -4.76 -2.83 5.28
N VAL A 34 -4.80 -4.16 5.41
CA VAL A 34 -4.62 -4.84 6.70
C VAL A 34 -3.24 -4.56 7.28
N GLN A 35 -2.19 -4.59 6.46
CA GLN A 35 -0.83 -4.33 6.92
C GLN A 35 -0.69 -2.94 7.56
N ILE A 36 -1.29 -1.90 6.95
CA ILE A 36 -1.30 -0.55 7.51
C ILE A 36 -2.09 -0.51 8.83
N ARG A 37 -3.31 -1.07 8.86
CA ARG A 37 -4.16 -1.06 10.06
C ARG A 37 -3.59 -1.87 11.23
N GLN A 38 -2.81 -2.90 10.97
CA GLN A 38 -2.14 -3.67 12.03
C GLN A 38 -1.07 -2.84 12.75
N ARG A 39 -0.38 -1.96 12.04
CA ARG A 39 0.64 -1.06 12.61
C ARG A 39 0.03 0.21 13.18
N LEU A 40 -1.00 0.73 12.50
CA LEU A 40 -1.62 2.03 12.76
C LEU A 40 -3.15 1.84 12.79
N PRO A 41 -3.73 1.37 13.90
CA PRO A 41 -5.16 1.03 13.96
C PRO A 41 -6.09 2.23 13.82
N ASP A 42 -5.63 3.42 14.19
CA ASP A 42 -6.44 4.64 14.25
C ASP A 42 -6.42 5.46 12.95
N VAL A 43 -5.71 5.03 11.91
CA VAL A 43 -5.64 5.78 10.64
C VAL A 43 -6.81 5.47 9.71
N PHE A 44 -7.24 6.49 8.98
CA PHE A 44 -8.24 6.36 7.94
C PHE A 44 -7.58 6.12 6.58
N ILE A 45 -7.72 4.90 6.04
CA ILE A 45 -7.24 4.59 4.68
C ILE A 45 -8.15 5.27 3.66
N ARG A 46 -7.58 6.13 2.83
CA ARG A 46 -8.27 6.90 1.78
C ARG A 46 -8.23 6.20 0.43
N ALA A 47 -7.07 5.70 0.04
CA ALA A 47 -6.88 5.04 -1.25
C ALA A 47 -5.81 3.93 -1.18
N VAL A 48 -5.91 2.99 -2.11
CA VAL A 48 -4.85 2.00 -2.36
C VAL A 48 -4.69 1.88 -3.87
N THR A 49 -3.48 2.11 -4.34
CA THR A 49 -3.13 2.13 -5.76
C THR A 49 -2.14 1.01 -6.03
N ILE A 50 -2.37 0.21 -7.07
CA ILE A 50 -1.39 -0.78 -7.55
C ILE A 50 -0.23 0.00 -8.19
N VAL A 51 1.00 -0.27 -7.77
CA VAL A 51 2.18 0.18 -8.49
C VAL A 51 2.45 -0.87 -9.57
N PRO A 52 2.21 -0.55 -10.85
CA PRO A 52 2.55 -1.48 -11.91
C PRO A 52 4.07 -1.72 -11.87
N ASN A 53 4.51 -2.98 -11.84
CA ASN A 53 5.91 -3.31 -12.06
C ASN A 53 6.26 -2.87 -13.48
N GLN A 54 6.78 -1.65 -13.61
CA GLN A 54 7.51 -1.24 -14.79
C GLN A 54 8.85 -1.97 -14.73
N ASN A 55 8.88 -3.18 -15.29
CA ASN A 55 10.07 -3.61 -16.01
C ASN A 55 10.17 -2.68 -17.23
N GLU A 56 10.49 -1.41 -17.01
CA GLU A 56 11.09 -0.58 -18.05
C GLU A 56 12.49 -1.16 -18.22
N ASP A 57 12.60 -2.15 -19.12
CA ASP A 57 13.86 -2.43 -19.78
C ASP A 57 14.37 -1.08 -20.30
N GLU A 58 15.42 -0.56 -19.65
CA GLU A 58 16.31 0.43 -20.23
C GLU A 58 16.84 -0.17 -21.56
N GLN A 59 16.16 0.09 -22.67
CA GLN A 59 16.64 -0.19 -24.03
C GLN A 59 17.45 1.00 -24.55
#